data_AF-A0A1Y0IRU4-F1
#
_entry.id   AF-A0A1Y0IRU4-F1
#
_cell.length_a   1.000
_cell.length_b   1.000
_cell.length_c   1.000
_cell.angle_alpha   90.00
_cell.angle_beta   90.00
_cell.angle_gamma   90.00
#
_symmetry.space_group_name_H-M   'P 1'
#
loop_
_entity.id
_entity.type
_entity.pdbx_description
1 polymer ?
#
loop_
_entity_poly.entity_id
_entity_poly.type
_entity_poly.pdbx_seq_one_letter_code
_entity_poly.pdbx_strand_id
1 'polypeptide(L)'
;MSTLDRNEIWAQAFELGEMILRTPEVDHYKKCEEAMLANPELGAKVSKFKELQENYDRLAEYSQGPHLDGLRQDMKRMQAELDAYPEVQAYKAAMQKVDELLRAVTDKIASTISETPAE
;
A
#
# COMPACT_ATOMS: atom_id res chain seq x y z
N MET A 1 -31.55 -10.43 18.45
CA MET A 1 -30.24 -10.31 17.77
C MET A 1 -29.35 -9.50 18.69
N SER A 2 -28.23 -10.05 19.15
CA SER A 2 -27.27 -9.28 19.96
C SER A 2 -26.59 -8.28 19.04
N THR A 3 -26.72 -7.00 19.36
CA THR A 3 -25.88 -5.93 18.79
C THR A 3 -24.42 -6.29 19.05
N LEU A 4 -23.67 -6.58 17.99
CA LEU A 4 -22.23 -6.75 18.06
C LEU A 4 -21.59 -5.46 18.61
N ASP A 5 -20.74 -5.58 19.61
CA ASP A 5 -19.95 -4.47 20.10
C ASP A 5 -18.83 -4.14 19.09
N ARG A 6 -18.33 -2.90 19.08
CA ARG A 6 -17.25 -2.48 18.16
C ARG A 6 -16.02 -3.38 18.25
N ASN A 7 -15.74 -3.94 19.43
CA ASN A 7 -14.63 -4.86 19.60
C ASN A 7 -14.78 -6.15 18.78
N GLU A 8 -16.00 -6.68 18.64
CA GLU A 8 -16.25 -7.87 17.83
C GLU A 8 -16.08 -7.58 16.33
N ILE A 9 -16.46 -6.38 15.88
CA ILE A 9 -16.22 -5.91 14.51
C ILE A 9 -14.71 -5.82 14.24
N TRP A 10 -13.92 -5.29 15.20
CA TRP A 10 -12.47 -5.22 15.05
C TRP A 10 -11.80 -6.60 15.03
N ALA A 11 -12.27 -7.54 15.83
CA ALA A 11 -11.78 -8.91 15.79
C ALA A 11 -12.03 -9.55 14.41
N GLN A 12 -13.24 -9.40 13.86
CA GLN A 12 -13.56 -9.91 12.52
C GLN A 12 -12.75 -9.21 11.41
N ALA A 13 -12.52 -7.90 11.52
CA ALA A 13 -11.68 -7.17 10.57
C ALA A 13 -10.22 -7.67 10.61
N PHE A 14 -9.71 -7.99 11.80
CA PHE A 14 -8.38 -8.57 11.95
C PHE A 14 -8.30 -9.96 11.32
N GLU A 15 -9.28 -10.84 11.58
CA GLU A 15 -9.37 -12.16 10.95
C GLU A 15 -9.44 -12.08 9.42
N LEU A 16 -10.22 -11.13 8.89
CA LEU A 16 -10.28 -10.86 7.46
C LEU A 16 -8.91 -10.42 6.90
N GLY A 17 -8.18 -9.58 7.64
CA GLY A 17 -6.81 -9.21 7.30
C GLY A 17 -5.86 -10.41 7.23
N GLU A 18 -5.94 -11.32 8.20
CA GLU A 18 -5.18 -12.58 8.22
C GLU A 18 -5.51 -13.48 7.02
N MET A 19 -6.78 -13.52 6.60
CA MET A 19 -7.19 -14.25 5.40
C MET A 19 -6.60 -13.62 4.13
N ILE A 20 -6.68 -12.30 4.01
CA ILE A 20 -6.11 -11.54 2.89
C ILE A 20 -4.59 -11.76 2.81
N LEU A 21 -3.91 -11.80 3.96
CA LEU A 21 -2.45 -12.02 4.03
C LEU A 21 -1.99 -13.34 3.40
N ARG A 22 -2.89 -14.33 3.31
CA ARG A 22 -2.65 -15.68 2.76
C ARG A 22 -3.17 -15.84 1.33
N THR A 23 -3.53 -14.75 0.66
CA THR A 23 -3.99 -14.78 -0.72
C THR A 23 -2.82 -14.87 -1.71
N PRO A 24 -3.03 -15.46 -2.90
CA PRO A 24 -2.00 -15.52 -3.93
C PRO A 24 -1.46 -14.15 -4.34
N GLU A 25 -2.31 -13.11 -4.34
CA GLU A 25 -1.94 -11.74 -4.65
C GLU A 25 -0.92 -11.20 -3.66
N VAL A 26 -1.15 -11.41 -2.36
CA VAL A 26 -0.24 -10.97 -1.29
C VAL A 26 1.04 -11.82 -1.26
N ASP A 27 0.95 -13.12 -1.49
CA ASP A 27 2.13 -13.99 -1.61
C ASP A 27 3.00 -13.60 -2.81
N HIS A 28 2.38 -13.26 -3.95
CA HIS A 28 3.10 -12.80 -5.12
C HIS A 28 3.76 -11.43 -4.89
N TYR A 29 3.03 -10.51 -4.26
CA TYR A 29 3.57 -9.22 -3.84
C TYR A 29 4.82 -9.37 -2.97
N LYS A 30 4.78 -10.22 -1.94
CA LYS A 30 5.94 -10.48 -1.06
C LYS A 30 7.13 -11.01 -1.85
N LYS A 31 6.93 -11.96 -2.75
CA LYS A 31 8.01 -12.50 -3.60
C LYS A 31 8.64 -11.45 -4.50
N CYS A 32 7.83 -10.57 -5.09
CA CYS A 32 8.33 -9.46 -5.89
C CYS A 32 9.12 -8.46 -5.04
N GLU A 33 8.67 -8.19 -3.81
CA GLU A 33 9.38 -7.35 -2.85
C GLU A 33 10.75 -7.95 -2.49
N GLU A 34 10.79 -9.24 -2.15
CA GLU A 34 12.03 -9.96 -1.85
C GLU A 34 13.00 -9.94 -3.04
N ALA A 35 12.50 -10.16 -4.27
CA ALA A 35 13.31 -10.11 -5.48
C ALA A 35 13.87 -8.70 -5.73
N MET A 36 13.06 -7.66 -5.51
CA MET A 36 13.48 -6.26 -5.63
C MET A 36 14.59 -5.91 -4.62
N LEU A 37 14.47 -6.38 -3.38
CA LEU A 37 15.44 -6.13 -2.31
C LEU A 37 16.70 -6.99 -2.41
N ALA A 38 16.63 -8.14 -3.07
CA ALA A 38 17.80 -9.01 -3.30
C ALA A 38 18.83 -8.39 -4.26
N ASN A 39 18.41 -7.44 -5.11
CA ASN A 39 19.32 -6.68 -5.96
C ASN A 39 20.00 -5.57 -5.13
N PRO A 40 21.31 -5.63 -4.87
CA PRO A 40 21.98 -4.71 -3.94
C PRO A 40 22.02 -3.26 -4.43
N GLU A 41 22.10 -3.03 -5.74
CA GLU A 41 22.04 -1.67 -6.31
C GLU A 41 20.64 -1.08 -6.15
N LEU A 42 19.62 -1.90 -6.42
CA LEU A 42 18.23 -1.50 -6.31
C LEU A 42 17.80 -1.28 -4.85
N GLY A 43 18.20 -2.18 -3.95
CA GLY A 43 17.95 -2.08 -2.52
C GLY A 43 18.48 -0.76 -1.94
N ALA A 44 19.71 -0.36 -2.29
CA ALA A 44 20.27 0.92 -1.86
C ALA A 44 19.47 2.13 -2.38
N LYS A 45 19.02 2.08 -3.64
CA LYS A 45 18.19 3.14 -4.24
C LYS A 45 16.80 3.21 -3.59
N VAL A 46 16.18 2.06 -3.32
CA VAL A 46 14.87 1.98 -2.64
C VAL A 46 14.96 2.50 -1.21
N SER A 47 15.98 2.14 -0.45
CA SER A 47 16.20 2.67 0.90
C SER A 47 16.33 4.19 0.89
N LYS A 48 17.14 4.74 -0.02
CA LYS A 48 17.29 6.19 -0.17
C LYS A 48 15.98 6.87 -0.56
N PHE A 49 15.17 6.23 -1.41
CA PHE A 49 13.85 6.75 -1.78
C PHE A 49 12.90 6.80 -0.59
N LYS A 50 12.89 5.73 0.25
CA LYS A 50 12.10 5.68 1.48
C LYS A 50 12.51 6.78 2.47
N GLU A 51 13.80 6.98 2.70
CA GLU A 51 14.30 8.08 3.54
C GLU A 51 13.83 9.46 3.02
N LEU A 52 13.82 9.64 1.70
CA LEU A 52 13.36 10.87 1.07
C LEU A 52 11.83 11.07 1.26
N GLN A 53 11.06 10.00 1.14
CA GLN A 53 9.62 9.98 1.42
C GLN A 53 9.33 10.33 2.88
N GLU A 54 10.00 9.70 3.84
CA GLU A 54 9.81 9.99 5.27
C GLU A 54 10.14 11.44 5.62
N ASN A 55 11.21 11.98 5.04
CA ASN A 55 11.56 13.39 5.19
C ASN A 55 10.49 14.30 4.57
N TYR A 56 9.92 13.92 3.42
CA TYR A 56 8.83 14.65 2.80
C TYR A 56 7.59 14.64 3.69
N ASP A 57 7.16 13.47 4.16
CA ASP A 57 5.96 13.31 4.98
C ASP A 57 6.08 14.10 6.29
N ARG A 58 7.26 14.07 6.93
CA ARG A 58 7.53 14.87 8.13
C ARG A 58 7.40 16.36 7.88
N LEU A 59 7.94 16.88 6.77
CA LEU A 59 7.86 18.31 6.46
C LEU A 59 6.46 18.72 5.97
N ALA A 60 5.81 17.83 5.22
CA ALA A 60 4.45 17.95 4.71
C ALA A 60 3.40 18.02 5.81
N GLU A 61 3.66 17.41 6.98
CA GLU A 61 2.82 17.51 8.18
C GLU A 61 2.68 18.96 8.68
N TYR A 62 3.75 19.76 8.58
CA TYR A 62 3.79 21.13 9.11
C TYR A 62 3.37 22.20 8.10
N SER A 63 3.59 22.00 6.79
CA SER A 63 3.05 22.89 5.75
C SER A 63 3.20 22.32 4.33
N GLN A 64 2.18 22.51 3.50
CA GLN A 64 2.24 22.26 2.06
C GLN A 64 2.68 23.54 1.35
N GLY A 65 3.98 23.68 1.07
CA GLY A 65 4.51 24.90 0.45
C GLY A 65 5.60 24.67 -0.61
N PRO A 66 6.07 25.75 -1.26
CA PRO A 66 7.10 25.69 -2.30
C PRO A 66 8.47 25.23 -1.78
N HIS A 67 8.71 25.28 -0.47
CA HIS A 67 9.91 24.71 0.16
C HIS A 67 10.00 23.17 -0.01
N LEU A 68 8.88 22.50 -0.31
CA LEU A 68 8.86 21.06 -0.61
C LEU A 68 9.07 20.76 -2.11
N ASP A 69 9.10 21.75 -3.00
CA ASP A 69 9.19 21.52 -4.44
C ASP A 69 10.48 20.81 -4.85
N GLY A 70 11.61 21.20 -4.25
CA GLY A 70 12.88 20.51 -4.48
C GLY A 70 12.82 19.04 -4.09
N LEU A 71 12.24 18.74 -2.93
CA LEU A 71 12.08 17.38 -2.43
C LEU A 71 11.14 16.55 -3.32
N ARG A 72 10.03 17.15 -3.80
CA ARG A 72 9.15 16.52 -4.79
C ARG A 72 9.87 16.22 -6.11
N GLN A 73 10.71 17.12 -6.58
CA GLN A 73 11.48 16.92 -7.82
C GLN A 73 12.50 15.78 -7.65
N ASP A 74 13.23 15.75 -6.53
CA ASP A 74 14.18 14.68 -6.24
C ASP A 74 13.48 13.31 -6.12
N MET A 75 12.33 13.27 -5.43
CA MET A 75 11.49 12.07 -5.38
C MET A 75 11.04 11.62 -6.76
N LYS A 76 10.54 12.53 -7.60
CA LYS A 76 10.13 12.20 -8.98
C LYS A 76 11.28 11.66 -9.82
N ARG A 77 12.47 12.25 -9.70
CA ARG A 77 13.66 11.78 -10.44
C ARG A 77 14.06 10.37 -9.99
N MET A 78 14.14 10.15 -8.69
CA MET A 78 14.49 8.85 -8.13
C MET A 78 13.45 7.78 -8.45
N GLN A 79 12.17 8.13 -8.44
CA GLN A 79 11.09 7.25 -8.87
C GLN A 79 11.23 6.88 -10.34
N ALA A 80 11.52 7.84 -11.23
CA ALA A 80 11.74 7.54 -12.65
C ALA A 80 12.96 6.64 -12.88
N GLU A 81 14.03 6.83 -12.10
CA GLU A 81 15.20 5.93 -12.14
C GLU A 81 14.85 4.51 -11.67
N LEU A 82 14.07 4.38 -10.59
CA LEU A 82 13.60 3.09 -10.06
C LEU A 82 12.64 2.38 -11.03
N ASP A 83 11.80 3.12 -11.73
CA ASP A 83 10.80 2.57 -12.66
C ASP A 83 11.40 1.91 -13.89
N ALA A 84 12.67 2.19 -14.19
CA ALA A 84 13.40 1.53 -15.26
C ALA A 84 13.74 0.06 -14.94
N TYR A 85 13.69 -0.35 -13.67
CA TYR A 85 14.06 -1.70 -13.25
C TYR A 85 12.87 -2.66 -13.42
N PRO A 86 13.06 -3.82 -14.08
CA PRO A 86 11.98 -4.80 -14.26
C PRO A 86 11.44 -5.35 -12.94
N GLU A 87 12.29 -5.45 -11.90
CA GLU A 87 11.89 -5.88 -10.56
C GLU A 87 10.95 -4.87 -9.90
N VAL A 88 11.18 -3.57 -10.10
CA VAL A 88 10.28 -2.50 -9.61
C VAL A 88 8.96 -2.53 -10.36
N GLN A 89 8.98 -2.74 -11.67
CA GLN A 89 7.75 -2.86 -12.46
C GLN A 89 6.91 -4.06 -12.01
N ALA A 90 7.55 -5.22 -11.78
CA ALA A 90 6.89 -6.42 -11.27
C ALA A 90 6.32 -6.20 -9.87
N TYR A 91 7.08 -5.56 -8.97
CA TYR A 91 6.62 -5.18 -7.64
C TYR A 91 5.39 -4.25 -7.70
N LYS A 92 5.43 -3.20 -8.53
CA LYS A 92 4.28 -2.28 -8.71
C LYS A 92 3.05 -2.98 -9.28
N ALA A 93 3.23 -3.88 -10.24
CA ALA A 93 2.12 -4.65 -10.79
C ALA A 93 1.50 -5.57 -9.72
N ALA A 94 2.32 -6.20 -8.88
CA ALA A 94 1.84 -7.01 -7.77
C ALA A 94 1.12 -6.16 -6.70
N MET A 95 1.64 -4.96 -6.39
CA MET A 95 0.99 -4.00 -5.49
C MET A 95 -0.40 -3.60 -6.01
N GLN A 96 -0.53 -3.32 -7.31
CA GLN A 96 -1.84 -3.03 -7.93
C GLN A 96 -2.83 -4.20 -7.76
N LYS A 97 -2.37 -5.45 -7.81
CA LYS A 97 -3.23 -6.63 -7.56
C LYS A 97 -3.71 -6.72 -6.11
N VAL A 98 -2.85 -6.39 -5.16
CA VAL A 98 -3.26 -6.29 -3.75
C VAL A 98 -4.28 -5.15 -3.56
N ASP A 99 -4.06 -3.99 -4.19
CA ASP A 99 -5.00 -2.87 -4.13
C ASP A 99 -6.37 -3.21 -4.76
N GLU A 100 -6.38 -3.89 -5.91
CA GLU A 100 -7.59 -4.41 -6.55
C GLU A 100 -8.37 -5.36 -5.61
N LEU A 101 -7.66 -6.27 -4.94
CA LEU A 101 -8.25 -7.19 -3.96
C LEU A 101 -8.85 -6.43 -2.77
N LEU A 102 -8.09 -5.52 -2.16
CA LEU A 102 -8.56 -4.72 -1.02
C LEU A 102 -9.78 -3.89 -1.39
N ARG A 103 -9.75 -3.22 -2.54
CA ARG A 103 -10.90 -2.47 -3.06
C ARG A 103 -12.11 -3.37 -3.27
N ALA A 104 -11.92 -4.55 -3.87
CA ALA A 104 -13.00 -5.50 -4.08
C ALA A 104 -13.65 -5.99 -2.77
N VAL A 105 -12.86 -6.12 -1.69
CA VAL A 105 -13.34 -6.43 -0.34
C VAL A 105 -14.11 -5.23 0.24
N THR A 106 -13.55 -4.02 0.18
CA THR A 106 -14.21 -2.80 0.65
C THR A 106 -15.56 -2.57 -0.04
N ASP A 107 -15.61 -2.72 -1.37
CA ASP A 107 -16.84 -2.56 -2.16
C ASP A 107 -17.92 -3.57 -1.75
N LYS A 108 -17.52 -4.79 -1.39
CA LYS A 108 -18.45 -5.85 -0.95
C LYS A 108 -19.02 -5.51 0.42
N ILE A 109 -18.17 -5.08 1.36
CA ILE A 109 -18.61 -4.61 2.68
C ILE A 109 -19.57 -3.41 2.52
N ALA A 110 -19.23 -2.42 1.69
CA ALA A 110 -20.06 -1.24 1.45
C ALA A 110 -21.44 -1.60 0.84
N SER A 111 -21.46 -2.60 -0.06
CA SER A 111 -22.71 -3.09 -0.66
C SER A 111 -23.64 -3.72 0.38
N THR A 112 -23.10 -4.52 1.32
CA THR A 112 -23.93 -5.14 2.37
C THR A 112 -24.63 -4.14 3.29
N ILE A 113 -24.01 -2.97 3.51
CA ILE A 113 -24.61 -1.88 4.30
C ILE A 113 -25.73 -1.21 3.49
N SER A 114 -25.52 -1.05 2.19
CA SER A 114 -26.42 -0.33 1.28
C SER A 114 -27.63 -1.16 0.82
N GLU A 115 -27.52 -2.49 0.82
CA GLU A 115 -28.59 -3.43 0.45
C GLU A 115 -29.55 -3.77 1.60
N THR A 116 -29.37 -3.18 2.79
CA THR A 116 -30.32 -3.39 3.91
C THR A 116 -31.65 -2.69 3.57
N PRO A 117 -32.76 -3.41 3.31
CA PRO A 117 -34.05 -2.79 3.07
C PRO A 117 -34.50 -2.12 4.37
N ALA A 118 -34.99 -0.88 4.27
CA ALA A 118 -35.70 -0.25 5.36
C ALA A 118 -36.90 -1.15 5.74
N GLU A 119 -36.93 -1.60 7.00
CA GLU A 119 -38.13 -2.16 7.65
C GLU A 119 -39.24 -1.10 7.75
#